data_AF-A0AAW8TRG8-F1
#
_entry.id   AF-A0AAW8TRG8-F1
#
_cell.length_a   1.000
_cell.length_b   1.000
_cell.length_c   1.000
_cell.angle_alpha   90.00
_cell.angle_beta   90.00
_cell.angle_gamma   90.00
#
_symmetry.space_group_name_H-M   'P 1'
#
loop_
_entity.id
_entity.type
_entity.pdbx_description
1 polymer ?
#
loop_
_entity_poly.entity_id
_entity_poly.type
_entity_poly.pdbx_seq_one_letter_code
_entity_poly.pdbx_strand_id
1 'polypeptide(L)'
;MPTAEYYQAINLLNRKCEKNWGIAIDLCTESERNFIREAVGASNCEASDAVRVATFKKSSSGGLYRNGNIFRIHPEYSDMLVSTTGQIYLILKKLEETSANAIYRIKRLERSKYRSETRTSIMYLGTCLMVNYLVYDTFVGRDGKKGKVINIDGNIRNCRLSNLKIETPLDKFKRSELYKDLDKIIEMRKQKITFEKMSEILGVNVSALKHFVQKARKSGVIE
;
A
#
# COMPACT_ATOMS: atom_id res chain seq x y z
N MET A 1 -12.53 11.42 -32.07
CA MET A 1 -11.30 12.24 -31.99
C MET A 1 -11.18 12.79 -30.57
N PRO A 2 -9.98 12.87 -29.98
CA PRO A 2 -9.80 13.48 -28.66
C PRO A 2 -10.17 14.97 -28.69
N THR A 3 -10.93 15.44 -27.70
CA THR A 3 -11.40 16.84 -27.64
C THR A 3 -10.34 17.78 -27.07
N ALA A 4 -10.54 19.10 -27.16
CA ALA A 4 -9.63 20.07 -26.57
C ALA A 4 -9.53 19.90 -25.04
N GLU A 5 -10.63 19.56 -24.39
CA GLU A 5 -10.75 19.27 -22.97
C GLU A 5 -9.94 18.02 -22.58
N TYR A 6 -9.91 17.00 -23.44
CA TYR A 6 -9.08 15.80 -23.24
C TYR A 6 -7.58 16.15 -23.13
N TYR A 7 -7.08 17.01 -24.02
CA TYR A 7 -5.68 17.45 -23.96
C TYR A 7 -5.41 18.35 -22.75
N GLN A 8 -6.38 19.18 -22.35
CA GLN A 8 -6.28 19.96 -21.12
C GLN A 8 -6.21 19.06 -19.87
N ALA A 9 -6.97 17.96 -19.84
CA ALA A 9 -6.93 16.98 -18.75
C ALA A 9 -5.57 16.26 -18.68
N ILE A 10 -5.00 15.85 -19.82
CA ILE A 10 -3.64 15.26 -19.87
C ILE A 10 -2.59 16.26 -19.38
N ASN A 11 -2.66 17.52 -19.84
CA ASN A 11 -1.72 18.55 -19.40
C ASN A 11 -1.83 18.82 -17.90
N LEU A 12 -3.04 18.82 -17.35
CA LEU A 12 -3.28 18.94 -15.91
C LEU A 12 -2.66 17.76 -15.15
N LEU A 13 -2.85 16.52 -15.62
CA LEU A 13 -2.24 15.33 -15.02
C LEU A 13 -0.72 15.38 -15.09
N ASN A 14 -0.14 15.75 -16.23
CA ASN A 14 1.31 15.84 -16.41
C ASN A 14 1.94 16.93 -15.55
N ARG A 15 1.27 18.07 -15.37
CA ARG A 15 1.71 19.13 -14.43
C ARG A 15 1.75 18.65 -12.98
N LYS A 16 0.86 17.74 -12.57
CA LYS A 16 0.85 17.18 -11.20
C LYS A 16 1.89 16.07 -11.04
N CYS A 17 1.92 15.12 -11.97
CA CYS A 17 2.91 14.04 -11.99
C CYS A 17 2.95 13.34 -13.36
N GLU A 18 3.84 13.80 -14.25
CA GLU A 18 4.03 13.25 -15.59
C GLU A 18 4.39 11.75 -15.61
N LYS A 19 5.15 11.28 -14.63
CA LYS A 19 5.61 9.89 -14.57
C LYS A 19 4.54 8.90 -14.08
N ASN A 20 3.46 9.39 -13.45
CA ASN A 20 2.44 8.52 -12.86
C ASN A 20 1.08 9.22 -12.70
N TRP A 21 0.17 8.97 -13.63
CA TRP A 21 -1.18 9.57 -13.63
C TRP A 21 -2.05 9.14 -12.45
N GLY A 22 -1.79 8.00 -11.82
CA GLY A 22 -2.48 7.61 -10.59
C GLY A 22 -2.14 8.52 -9.41
N ILE A 23 -0.88 8.95 -9.31
CA ILE A 23 -0.44 9.94 -8.31
C ILE A 23 -0.91 11.34 -8.71
N ALA A 24 -0.91 11.66 -10.01
CA ALA A 24 -1.42 12.94 -10.50
C ALA A 24 -2.90 13.17 -10.11
N ILE A 25 -3.76 12.16 -10.27
CA ILE A 25 -5.18 12.23 -9.86
C ILE A 25 -5.34 12.45 -8.34
N ASP A 26 -4.46 11.84 -7.53
CA ASP A 26 -4.47 12.00 -6.08
C ASP A 26 -4.07 13.42 -5.63
N LEU A 27 -3.29 14.13 -6.44
CA LEU A 27 -2.83 15.52 -6.21
C LEU A 27 -3.79 16.56 -6.79
N CYS A 28 -4.80 16.14 -7.54
CA CYS A 28 -5.85 17.00 -8.04
C CYS A 28 -6.86 17.33 -6.94
N THR A 29 -7.39 18.56 -6.97
CA THR A 29 -8.57 18.95 -6.20
C THR A 29 -9.81 18.21 -6.72
N GLU A 30 -10.91 18.26 -5.97
CA GLU A 30 -12.15 17.59 -6.40
C GLU A 30 -12.70 18.19 -7.71
N SER A 31 -12.57 19.51 -7.93
CA SER A 31 -12.99 20.13 -9.19
C SER A 31 -12.09 19.73 -10.37
N GLU A 32 -10.78 19.68 -10.16
CA GLU A 32 -9.81 19.19 -11.16
C GLU A 32 -10.08 17.72 -11.52
N ARG A 33 -10.42 16.88 -10.53
CA ARG A 33 -10.81 15.48 -10.77
C ARG A 33 -12.10 15.37 -11.56
N ASN A 34 -13.11 16.19 -11.26
CA ASN A 34 -14.37 16.18 -11.99
C ASN A 34 -14.20 16.64 -13.44
N PHE A 35 -13.43 17.70 -13.67
CA PHE A 35 -13.06 18.15 -15.00
C PHE A 35 -12.34 17.04 -15.80
N ILE A 36 -11.33 16.38 -15.21
CA ILE A 36 -10.63 15.27 -15.87
C ILE A 36 -11.59 14.14 -16.22
N ARG A 37 -12.51 13.77 -15.31
CA ARG A 37 -13.50 12.69 -15.53
C ARG A 37 -14.42 12.99 -16.71
N GLU A 38 -14.92 14.21 -16.80
CA GLU A 38 -15.77 14.68 -17.90
C GLU A 38 -14.99 14.72 -19.21
N ALA A 39 -13.79 15.29 -19.20
CA ALA A 39 -12.93 15.46 -20.38
C ALA A 39 -12.45 14.14 -21.00
N VAL A 40 -12.24 13.09 -20.19
CA VAL A 40 -11.83 11.76 -20.70
C VAL A 40 -13.01 10.85 -21.03
N GLY A 41 -14.25 11.36 -20.94
CA GLY A 41 -15.45 10.59 -21.22
C GLY A 41 -15.65 9.43 -20.23
N ALA A 42 -15.08 9.53 -19.03
CA ALA A 42 -15.31 8.57 -17.96
C ALA A 42 -16.68 8.85 -17.32
N SER A 43 -17.74 8.66 -18.09
CA SER A 43 -19.08 8.48 -17.54
C SER A 43 -19.02 7.27 -16.61
N ASN A 44 -19.15 7.55 -15.30
CA ASN A 44 -19.20 6.59 -14.19
C ASN A 44 -17.90 6.30 -13.44
N CYS A 45 -17.09 7.33 -13.15
CA CYS A 45 -16.33 7.34 -11.89
C CYS A 45 -17.27 7.59 -10.69
N GLU A 46 -18.28 6.74 -10.54
CA GLU A 46 -19.43 6.86 -9.65
C GLU A 46 -19.03 6.90 -8.16
N ALA A 47 -19.72 7.76 -7.42
CA ALA A 47 -19.62 8.00 -5.99
C ALA A 47 -19.38 6.74 -5.14
N SER A 48 -18.53 6.93 -4.14
CA SER A 48 -18.01 5.99 -3.15
C SER A 48 -19.05 5.19 -2.37
N ASP A 49 -20.30 5.67 -2.28
CA ASP A 49 -21.36 5.08 -1.45
C ASP A 49 -22.36 4.20 -2.21
N ALA A 50 -22.24 4.09 -3.52
CA ALA A 50 -23.19 3.33 -4.32
C ALA A 50 -23.10 1.82 -4.03
N VAL A 51 -24.19 1.28 -3.49
CA VAL A 51 -24.44 -0.17 -3.43
C VAL A 51 -24.65 -0.67 -4.85
N ARG A 52 -23.96 -1.74 -5.25
CA ARG A 52 -24.00 -2.26 -6.63
C ARG A 52 -24.16 -3.77 -6.65
N VAL A 53 -24.72 -4.28 -7.75
CA VAL A 53 -24.67 -5.70 -8.08
C VAL A 53 -23.41 -5.97 -8.89
N ALA A 54 -22.64 -6.96 -8.45
CA ALA A 54 -21.35 -7.28 -9.02
C ALA A 54 -21.22 -8.78 -9.27
N THR A 55 -21.03 -9.14 -10.54
CA THR A 55 -20.62 -10.47 -10.97
C THR A 55 -19.11 -10.63 -10.92
N PHE A 56 -18.65 -11.78 -10.43
CA PHE A 56 -17.26 -12.21 -10.39
C PHE A 56 -17.15 -13.59 -11.05
N LYS A 57 -16.13 -13.77 -11.90
CA LYS A 57 -15.82 -15.08 -12.48
C LYS A 57 -15.01 -15.91 -11.48
N LYS A 58 -15.35 -17.16 -11.28
CA LYS A 58 -14.58 -18.07 -10.42
C LYS A 58 -13.38 -18.59 -11.17
N SER A 59 -12.22 -18.67 -10.52
CA SER A 59 -11.10 -19.48 -11.00
C SER A 59 -11.11 -20.86 -10.38
N SER A 60 -10.43 -21.78 -11.06
CA SER A 60 -10.07 -23.10 -10.53
C SER A 60 -9.26 -23.03 -9.23
N SER A 61 -8.52 -21.94 -9.02
CA SER A 61 -7.74 -21.67 -7.79
C SER A 61 -8.57 -21.09 -6.63
N GLY A 62 -9.90 -21.05 -6.76
CA GLY A 62 -10.82 -20.56 -5.72
C GLY A 62 -10.89 -19.03 -5.58
N GLY A 63 -10.31 -18.27 -6.51
CA GLY A 63 -10.38 -16.81 -6.55
C GLY A 63 -11.60 -16.29 -7.32
N LEU A 64 -11.98 -15.04 -7.05
CA LEU A 64 -13.06 -14.31 -7.73
C LEU A 64 -12.46 -13.21 -8.62
N TYR A 65 -12.67 -13.26 -9.92
CA TYR A 65 -12.04 -12.37 -10.89
C TYR A 65 -13.03 -11.33 -11.41
N ARG A 66 -12.60 -10.06 -11.41
CA ARG A 66 -13.36 -8.94 -11.97
C ARG A 66 -12.41 -7.81 -12.37
N ASN A 67 -12.57 -7.26 -13.57
CA ASN A 67 -11.80 -6.11 -14.07
C ASN A 67 -10.28 -6.25 -13.91
N GLY A 68 -9.73 -7.42 -14.24
CA GLY A 68 -8.30 -7.70 -14.10
C GLY A 68 -7.78 -7.87 -12.65
N ASN A 69 -8.67 -7.84 -11.65
CA ASN A 69 -8.32 -8.02 -10.26
C ASN A 69 -8.80 -9.39 -9.75
N ILE A 70 -8.01 -9.98 -8.84
CA ILE A 70 -8.37 -11.17 -8.10
C ILE A 70 -8.89 -10.73 -6.74
N PHE A 71 -10.06 -11.23 -6.38
CA PHE A 71 -10.71 -11.03 -5.10
C PHE A 71 -10.82 -12.36 -4.35
N ARG A 72 -10.78 -12.27 -3.03
CA ARG A 72 -11.10 -13.37 -2.11
C ARG A 72 -11.88 -12.81 -0.93
N ILE A 73 -12.67 -13.66 -0.31
CA ILE A 73 -13.31 -13.34 0.97
C ILE A 73 -12.21 -13.38 2.04
N HIS A 74 -12.16 -12.36 2.90
CA HIS A 74 -11.19 -12.31 3.98
C HIS A 74 -11.45 -13.46 4.97
N PRO A 75 -10.42 -14.18 5.45
CA PRO A 75 -10.62 -15.35 6.32
C PRO A 75 -11.34 -15.02 7.64
N GLU A 76 -11.08 -13.85 8.22
CA GLU A 76 -11.72 -13.40 9.47
C GLU A 76 -13.02 -12.59 9.27
N TYR A 77 -13.25 -12.03 8.06
CA TYR A 77 -14.38 -11.17 7.77
C TYR A 77 -15.16 -11.75 6.58
N SER A 78 -16.13 -12.61 6.87
CA SER A 78 -16.87 -13.37 5.87
C SER A 78 -17.70 -12.51 4.90
N ASP A 79 -17.98 -11.27 5.29
CA ASP A 79 -18.68 -10.25 4.51
C ASP A 79 -17.71 -9.30 3.77
N MET A 80 -16.40 -9.55 3.80
CA MET A 80 -15.40 -8.66 3.18
C MET A 80 -14.73 -9.31 1.98
N LEU A 81 -14.85 -8.69 0.82
CA LEU A 81 -14.09 -9.03 -0.38
C LEU A 81 -12.86 -8.13 -0.49
N VAL A 82 -11.69 -8.75 -0.62
CA VAL A 82 -10.40 -8.07 -0.70
C VAL A 82 -9.73 -8.40 -2.02
N SER A 83 -9.25 -7.37 -2.73
CA SER A 83 -8.51 -7.56 -3.97
C SER A 83 -6.99 -7.59 -3.77
N THR A 84 -6.27 -8.20 -4.70
CA THR A 84 -4.80 -8.14 -4.77
C THR A 84 -4.25 -6.72 -4.99
N THR A 85 -5.10 -5.77 -5.36
CA THR A 85 -4.73 -4.35 -5.54
C THR A 85 -5.15 -3.46 -4.35
N GLY A 86 -5.75 -4.06 -3.33
CA GLY A 86 -6.22 -3.38 -2.12
C GLY A 86 -7.58 -2.69 -2.25
N GLN A 87 -8.40 -3.09 -3.23
CA GLN A 87 -9.81 -2.71 -3.26
C GLN A 87 -10.55 -3.56 -2.24
N ILE A 88 -11.34 -2.93 -1.38
CA ILE A 88 -12.14 -3.62 -0.37
C ILE A 88 -13.62 -3.35 -0.64
N TYR A 89 -14.40 -4.42 -0.68
CA TYR A 89 -15.85 -4.38 -0.79
C TYR A 89 -16.49 -5.08 0.40
N LEU A 90 -17.56 -4.48 0.92
CA LEU A 90 -18.49 -5.12 1.83
C LEU A 90 -19.55 -5.88 1.03
N ILE A 91 -19.73 -7.16 1.29
CA ILE A 91 -20.83 -7.97 0.79
C ILE A 91 -22.06 -7.68 1.63
N LEU A 92 -23.08 -7.09 1.02
CA LEU A 92 -24.38 -6.87 1.66
C LEU A 92 -25.31 -8.05 1.47
N LYS A 93 -25.23 -8.73 0.31
CA LYS A 93 -26.04 -9.91 0.01
C LYS A 93 -25.38 -10.75 -1.08
N LYS A 94 -25.39 -12.06 -0.91
CA LYS A 94 -25.14 -13.00 -2.01
C LYS A 94 -26.43 -13.23 -2.78
N LEU A 95 -26.42 -12.94 -4.08
CA LEU A 95 -27.61 -13.02 -4.93
C LEU A 95 -27.68 -14.37 -5.63
N GLU A 96 -26.56 -14.80 -6.20
CA GLU A 96 -26.49 -16.05 -6.97
C GLU A 96 -25.06 -16.61 -6.92
N GLU A 97 -24.94 -17.93 -6.99
CA GLU A 97 -23.66 -18.60 -7.18
C GLU A 97 -23.83 -19.82 -8.08
N THR A 98 -23.02 -19.87 -9.14
CA THR A 98 -22.91 -21.00 -10.06
C THR A 98 -21.49 -21.57 -10.01
N SER A 99 -21.22 -22.63 -10.77
CA SER A 99 -19.86 -23.18 -10.91
C SER A 99 -18.90 -22.17 -11.56
N ALA A 100 -19.40 -21.31 -12.45
CA ALA A 100 -18.58 -20.35 -13.20
C ALA A 100 -18.53 -18.96 -12.56
N ASN A 101 -19.59 -18.52 -11.87
CA ASN A 101 -19.73 -17.13 -11.40
C ASN A 101 -20.27 -17.04 -9.97
N ALA A 102 -19.99 -15.92 -9.32
CA ALA A 102 -20.66 -15.51 -8.10
C ALA A 102 -21.16 -14.06 -8.25
N ILE A 103 -22.41 -13.81 -7.84
CA ILE A 103 -23.07 -12.50 -7.94
C ILE A 103 -23.39 -12.01 -6.53
N TYR A 104 -22.90 -10.81 -6.22
CA TYR A 104 -23.07 -10.18 -4.92
C TYR A 104 -23.66 -8.78 -5.07
N ARG A 105 -24.50 -8.37 -4.11
CA ARG A 105 -24.75 -6.97 -3.82
C ARG A 105 -23.63 -6.49 -2.87
N ILE A 106 -22.84 -5.53 -3.32
CA ILE A 106 -21.65 -5.05 -2.62
C ILE A 106 -21.66 -3.53 -2.44
N LYS A 107 -20.93 -3.05 -1.43
CA LYS A 107 -20.60 -1.63 -1.23
C LYS A 107 -19.08 -1.47 -1.20
N ARG A 108 -18.53 -0.47 -1.88
CA ARG A 108 -17.10 -0.16 -1.78
C ARG A 108 -16.81 0.45 -0.41
N LEU A 109 -15.77 -0.03 0.26
CA LEU A 109 -15.25 0.62 1.46
C LEU A 109 -14.17 1.61 1.05
N GLU A 110 -14.41 2.87 1.38
CA GLU A 110 -13.48 3.94 1.04
C GLU A 110 -12.25 3.94 1.92
N ARG A 111 -11.13 4.29 1.27
CA ARG A 111 -9.86 4.40 1.95
C ARG A 111 -9.80 5.72 2.72
N SER A 112 -9.70 5.64 4.03
CA SER A 112 -9.41 6.77 4.90
C SER A 112 -7.92 6.83 5.25
N LYS A 113 -7.42 8.06 5.48
CA LYS A 113 -6.14 8.26 6.16
C LYS A 113 -6.36 8.04 7.67
N TYR A 114 -5.61 7.12 8.28
CA TYR A 114 -5.64 6.95 9.72
C TYR A 114 -4.61 7.84 10.40
N ARG A 115 -5.08 8.76 11.25
CA ARG A 115 -4.29 9.77 12.00
C ARG A 115 -3.39 10.61 11.08
N SER A 116 -2.78 11.65 11.64
CA SER A 116 -1.89 12.60 10.95
C SER A 116 -0.71 11.94 10.23
N GLU A 117 -0.47 10.63 10.41
CA GLU A 117 0.67 9.94 9.85
C GLU A 117 0.32 8.56 9.24
N THR A 118 0.26 8.57 7.91
CA THR A 118 0.98 7.63 7.04
C THR A 118 0.45 6.21 6.76
N ARG A 119 -0.81 5.82 7.04
CA ARG A 119 -1.30 4.49 6.59
C ARG A 119 -2.69 4.51 5.96
N THR A 120 -2.84 3.75 4.87
CA THR A 120 -4.13 3.54 4.20
C THR A 120 -4.98 2.57 5.00
N SER A 121 -6.17 3.03 5.36
CA SER A 121 -7.11 2.30 6.22
C SER A 121 -8.52 2.34 5.65
N ILE A 122 -9.41 1.54 6.21
CA ILE A 122 -10.85 1.61 6.01
C ILE A 122 -11.54 1.63 7.38
N MET A 123 -12.78 2.12 7.42
CA MET A 123 -13.65 1.97 8.59
C MET A 123 -14.59 0.79 8.37
N TYR A 124 -14.62 -0.14 9.31
CA TYR A 124 -15.49 -1.32 9.30
C TYR A 124 -16.06 -1.51 10.70
N LEU A 125 -17.40 -1.45 10.82
CA LEU A 125 -18.13 -1.57 12.11
C LEU A 125 -17.55 -0.68 13.22
N GLY A 126 -17.23 0.57 12.90
CA GLY A 126 -16.64 1.53 13.85
C GLY A 126 -15.15 1.30 14.16
N THR A 127 -14.54 0.24 13.63
CA THR A 127 -13.12 -0.07 13.80
C THR A 127 -12.32 0.34 12.57
N CYS A 128 -11.13 0.90 12.79
CA CYS A 128 -10.21 1.23 11.71
C CYS A 128 -9.32 0.04 11.37
N LEU A 129 -9.44 -0.48 10.15
CA LEU A 129 -8.65 -1.61 9.65
C LEU A 129 -7.63 -1.15 8.61
N MET A 130 -6.42 -1.68 8.68
CA MET A 130 -5.33 -1.32 7.77
C MET A 130 -5.39 -2.14 6.47
N VAL A 131 -5.39 -1.47 5.32
CA VAL A 131 -5.61 -2.13 4.01
C VAL A 131 -4.48 -3.08 3.64
N ASN A 132 -3.22 -2.71 3.91
CA ASN A 132 -2.08 -3.59 3.63
C ASN A 132 -2.17 -4.92 4.41
N TYR A 133 -2.63 -4.88 5.66
CA TYR A 133 -2.84 -6.10 6.44
C TYR A 133 -3.97 -6.94 5.87
N LEU A 134 -5.12 -6.35 5.59
CA LEU A 134 -6.26 -7.05 4.97
C LEU A 134 -5.85 -7.77 3.68
N VAL A 135 -5.09 -7.10 2.80
CA VAL A 135 -4.59 -7.69 1.56
C VAL A 135 -3.62 -8.84 1.84
N TYR A 136 -2.63 -8.62 2.70
CA TYR A 136 -1.62 -9.65 2.97
C TYR A 136 -2.25 -10.90 3.62
N ASP A 137 -3.14 -10.71 4.58
CA ASP A 137 -3.79 -11.78 5.33
C ASP A 137 -4.72 -12.61 4.45
N THR A 138 -5.43 -11.96 3.53
CA THR A 138 -6.33 -12.66 2.61
C THR A 138 -5.60 -13.57 1.62
N PHE A 139 -4.42 -13.16 1.15
CA PHE A 139 -3.77 -13.85 0.02
C PHE A 139 -2.55 -14.69 0.41
N VAL A 140 -1.83 -14.29 1.45
CA VAL A 140 -0.62 -14.97 1.93
C VAL A 140 -0.88 -15.65 3.26
N GLY A 141 -1.70 -15.04 4.11
CA GLY A 141 -1.90 -15.48 5.47
C GLY A 141 -0.76 -15.03 6.39
N ARG A 142 -1.12 -14.76 7.65
CA ARG A 142 -0.16 -14.55 8.75
C ARG A 142 -0.34 -15.65 9.80
N ASP A 143 -0.33 -16.91 9.38
CA ASP A 143 -0.42 -18.06 10.30
C ASP A 143 0.65 -17.96 11.39
N GLY A 144 0.27 -17.51 12.58
CA GLY A 144 1.16 -17.35 13.74
C GLY A 144 2.25 -16.27 13.64
N LYS A 145 2.43 -15.60 12.49
CA LYS A 145 3.48 -14.58 12.32
C LYS A 145 3.02 -13.22 12.84
N LYS A 146 3.46 -12.85 14.04
CA LYS A 146 3.34 -11.49 14.63
C LYS A 146 4.18 -10.41 13.89
N GLY A 147 4.44 -10.61 12.60
CA GLY A 147 5.26 -9.73 11.78
C GLY A 147 4.48 -8.51 11.31
N LYS A 148 5.16 -7.36 11.26
CA LYS A 148 4.59 -6.12 10.73
C LYS A 148 4.56 -6.20 9.20
N VAL A 149 3.42 -5.97 8.57
CA VAL A 149 3.32 -5.88 7.10
C VAL A 149 3.78 -4.49 6.65
N ILE A 150 4.66 -4.44 5.65
CA ILE A 150 5.26 -3.20 5.13
C ILE A 150 5.18 -3.13 3.60
N ASN A 151 5.22 -1.90 3.09
CA ASN A 151 5.30 -1.60 1.67
C ASN A 151 6.77 -1.64 1.22
N ILE A 152 7.08 -2.44 0.19
CA ILE A 152 8.45 -2.64 -0.30
C ILE A 152 9.03 -1.34 -0.84
N ASP A 153 8.23 -0.59 -1.61
CA ASP A 153 8.59 0.72 -2.17
C ASP A 153 8.55 1.88 -1.15
N GLY A 154 8.19 1.61 0.11
CA GLY A 154 7.97 2.65 1.13
C GLY A 154 6.70 3.49 0.91
N ASN A 155 6.01 3.34 -0.21
CA ASN A 155 4.74 4.01 -0.48
C ASN A 155 3.60 3.29 0.23
N ILE A 156 3.32 3.80 1.42
CA ILE A 156 2.22 3.44 2.31
C ILE A 156 0.82 3.38 1.66
N ARG A 157 0.61 4.05 0.52
CA ARG A 157 -0.68 4.02 -0.22
C ARG A 157 -0.76 2.87 -1.20
N ASN A 158 0.40 2.35 -1.64
CA ASN A 158 0.49 1.27 -2.60
C ASN A 158 0.31 -0.08 -1.89
N CYS A 159 -0.93 -0.41 -1.52
CA CYS A 159 -1.30 -1.65 -0.85
C CYS A 159 -1.55 -2.83 -1.82
N ARG A 160 -0.92 -2.82 -3.01
CA ARG A 160 -0.96 -3.98 -3.91
C ARG A 160 -0.18 -5.13 -3.29
N LEU A 161 -0.69 -6.35 -3.37
CA LEU A 161 -0.07 -7.54 -2.80
C LEU A 161 1.39 -7.70 -3.23
N SER A 162 1.71 -7.43 -4.50
CA SER A 162 3.07 -7.47 -5.05
C SER A 162 4.05 -6.49 -4.39
N ASN A 163 3.54 -5.46 -3.70
CA ASN A 163 4.31 -4.47 -2.97
C ASN A 163 4.31 -4.71 -1.45
N LEU A 164 3.75 -5.83 -0.97
CA LEU A 164 3.64 -6.11 0.47
C LEU A 164 4.54 -7.26 0.89
N LYS A 165 5.16 -7.11 2.05
CA LYS A 165 5.92 -8.19 2.70
C LYS A 165 5.87 -8.07 4.22
N ILE A 166 6.23 -9.15 4.92
CA ILE A 166 6.53 -9.10 6.34
C ILE A 166 7.89 -8.41 6.54
N GLU A 167 7.92 -7.45 7.45
CA GLU A 167 9.13 -6.76 7.87
C GLU A 167 10.15 -7.74 8.45
N THR A 168 11.34 -7.75 7.87
CA THR A 168 12.49 -8.48 8.39
C THR A 168 13.31 -7.63 9.37
N PRO A 169 14.18 -8.23 10.21
CA PRO A 169 15.13 -7.48 11.01
C PRO A 169 16.01 -6.53 10.19
N LEU A 170 16.40 -6.94 8.98
CA LEU A 170 17.17 -6.13 8.04
C LEU A 170 16.36 -4.91 7.56
N ASP A 171 15.07 -5.08 7.25
CA ASP A 171 14.20 -3.95 6.86
C ASP A 171 14.07 -2.93 8.00
N LYS A 172 13.99 -3.41 9.25
CA LYS A 172 13.95 -2.54 10.43
C LYS A 172 15.28 -1.80 10.62
N PHE A 173 16.40 -2.47 10.35
CA PHE A 173 17.74 -1.86 10.39
C PHE A 173 17.89 -0.76 9.33
N LYS A 174 17.43 -0.99 8.10
CA LYS A 174 17.47 -0.05 6.97
C LYS A 174 16.74 1.28 7.20
N ARG A 175 15.80 1.33 8.17
CA ARG A 175 15.08 2.57 8.52
C ARG A 175 15.85 3.51 9.45
N SER A 176 16.95 3.06 10.03
CA SER A 176 17.78 3.92 10.85
C SER A 176 18.27 5.09 10.02
N GLU A 177 18.21 6.31 10.56
CA GLU A 177 18.78 7.49 9.88
C GLU A 177 20.27 7.33 9.62
N LEU A 178 20.97 6.58 10.48
CA LEU A 178 22.38 6.22 10.32
C LEU A 178 22.65 5.26 9.16
N TYR A 179 21.62 4.62 8.59
CA TYR A 179 21.81 3.70 7.48
C TYR A 179 22.35 4.41 6.23
N LYS A 180 22.04 5.70 6.04
CA LYS A 180 22.60 6.53 4.96
C LYS A 180 24.13 6.69 5.06
N ASP A 181 24.66 6.61 6.29
CA ASP A 181 26.08 6.79 6.60
C ASP A 181 26.78 5.44 6.81
N LEU A 182 26.13 4.32 6.49
CA LEU A 182 26.64 2.97 6.76
C LEU A 182 28.05 2.74 6.19
N ASP A 183 28.28 3.09 4.93
CA ASP A 183 29.59 2.89 4.28
C ASP A 183 30.69 3.72 4.96
N LYS A 184 30.37 4.97 5.30
CA LYS A 184 31.27 5.86 6.04
C LYS A 184 31.58 5.31 7.44
N ILE A 185 30.57 4.77 8.13
CA ILE A 185 30.73 4.11 9.43
C ILE A 185 31.64 2.89 9.29
N ILE A 186 31.47 2.06 8.24
CA ILE A 186 32.31 0.88 7.98
C ILE A 186 33.77 1.30 7.75
N GLU A 187 34.01 2.28 6.90
CA GLU A 187 35.38 2.76 6.62
C GLU A 187 36.07 3.32 7.86
N MET A 188 35.37 4.13 8.66
CA MET A 188 35.91 4.62 9.94
C MET A 188 36.25 3.49 10.91
N ARG A 189 35.46 2.42 10.93
CA ARG A 189 35.73 1.23 11.76
C ARG A 189 36.97 0.48 11.28
N LYS A 190 37.20 0.35 9.97
CA LYS A 190 38.43 -0.24 9.41
C LYS A 190 39.67 0.57 9.79
N GLN A 191 39.55 1.90 9.80
CA GLN A 191 40.59 2.84 10.23
C GLN A 191 40.79 2.88 11.76
N LYS A 192 40.09 2.04 12.53
CA LYS A 192 40.16 1.98 14.00
C LYS A 192 39.83 3.31 14.69
N ILE A 193 39.00 4.16 14.07
CA ILE A 193 38.51 5.39 14.70
C ILE A 193 37.59 5.02 15.88
N THR A 194 37.75 5.73 17.00
CA THR A 194 36.94 5.51 18.21
C THR A 194 35.50 5.95 17.99
N PHE A 195 34.55 5.34 18.72
CA PHE A 195 33.14 5.70 18.60
C PHE A 195 32.87 7.15 18.99
N GLU A 196 33.65 7.70 19.92
CA GLU A 196 33.58 9.07 20.39
C GLU A 196 33.93 10.04 19.23
N LYS A 197 35.01 9.76 18.49
CA LYS A 197 35.39 10.57 17.33
C LYS A 197 34.46 10.38 16.13
N MET A 198 33.95 9.17 15.90
CA MET A 198 32.93 8.94 14.87
C MET A 198 31.63 9.70 15.17
N SER A 199 31.21 9.70 16.45
CA SER A 199 30.02 10.40 16.94
C SER A 199 30.12 11.90 16.69
N GLU A 200 31.29 12.49 16.93
CA GLU A 200 31.57 13.90 16.62
C GLU A 200 31.48 14.18 15.11
N ILE A 201 32.14 13.36 14.27
CA ILE A 201 32.14 13.55 12.81
C ILE A 201 30.73 13.40 12.19
N LEU A 202 29.92 12.50 12.74
CA LEU A 202 28.58 12.19 12.23
C LEU A 202 27.48 13.03 12.90
N GLY A 203 27.81 13.80 13.95
CA GLY A 203 26.84 14.61 14.69
C GLY A 203 25.76 13.77 15.39
N VAL A 204 26.09 12.56 15.84
CA VAL A 204 25.13 11.60 16.42
C VAL A 204 25.57 11.14 17.80
N ASN A 205 24.63 10.71 18.64
CA ASN A 205 24.97 10.21 19.98
C ASN A 205 25.79 8.90 19.91
N VAL A 206 26.85 8.79 20.73
CA VAL A 206 27.72 7.61 20.83
C VAL A 206 26.93 6.32 21.10
N SER A 207 25.95 6.35 21.99
CA SER A 207 25.12 5.18 22.33
C SER A 207 24.29 4.72 21.12
N ALA A 208 23.69 5.67 20.39
CA ALA A 208 22.94 5.38 19.17
C ALA A 208 23.84 4.74 18.10
N LEU A 209 25.06 5.26 17.93
CA LEU A 209 26.05 4.73 17.01
C LEU A 209 26.50 3.31 17.39
N LYS A 210 26.84 3.06 18.67
CA LYS A 210 27.22 1.73 19.18
C LYS A 210 26.11 0.72 18.94
N HIS A 211 24.87 1.09 19.26
CA HIS A 211 23.70 0.25 19.05
C HIS A 211 23.41 -0.02 17.56
N PHE A 212 23.60 0.98 16.70
CA PHE A 212 23.48 0.81 15.24
C PHE A 212 24.51 -0.20 14.70
N VAL A 213 25.78 -0.06 15.06
CA VAL A 213 26.85 -1.01 14.66
C VAL A 213 26.57 -2.41 15.20
N GLN A 214 26.11 -2.54 16.45
CA GLN A 214 25.73 -3.84 17.00
C GLN A 214 24.60 -4.50 16.21
N LYS A 215 23.59 -3.73 15.78
CA LYS A 215 22.51 -4.24 14.92
C LYS A 215 22.97 -4.59 13.52
N ALA A 216 23.89 -3.82 12.95
CA ALA A 216 24.48 -4.10 11.64
C ALA A 216 25.17 -5.47 11.65
N ARG A 217 25.98 -5.76 12.69
CA ARG A 217 26.62 -7.07 12.90
C ARG A 217 25.62 -8.20 13.05
N LYS A 218 24.64 -8.04 13.94
CA LYS A 218 23.58 -9.05 14.14
C LYS A 218 22.77 -9.35 12.88
N SER A 219 22.69 -8.38 11.97
CA SER A 219 21.97 -8.51 10.70
C SER A 219 22.85 -8.99 9.55
N GLY A 220 24.12 -9.32 9.80
CA GLY A 220 25.08 -9.79 8.78
C GLY A 220 25.47 -8.72 7.76
N VAL A 221 25.26 -7.43 8.06
CA VAL A 221 25.59 -6.32 7.14
C VAL A 221 27.07 -5.97 7.20
N ILE A 222 27.69 -6.16 8.37
CA ILE A 222 29.11 -5.93 8.62
C ILE A 222 29.65 -7.07 9.47
N GLU A 223 30.91 -7.42 9.26
CA GLU A 223 31.63 -8.44 10.04
C GLU A 223 32.05 -7.95 11.45
#